data_AF-A0A959FYL4-F1
#
_entry.id   AF-A0A959FYL4-F1
#
_cell.length_a   1.000
_cell.length_b   1.000
_cell.length_c   1.000
_cell.angle_alpha   90.00
_cell.angle_beta   90.00
_cell.angle_gamma   90.00
#
_symmetry.space_group_name_H-M   'P 1'
#
loop_
_entity.id
_entity.type
_entity.pdbx_description
1 polymer ?
#
loop_
_entity_poly.entity_id
_entity_poly.type
_entity_poly.pdbx_seq_one_letter_code
_entity_poly.pdbx_strand_id
1 'polypeptide(L)'
;MQSPLPPKIRNFLWLLVALLATGCSTTKFLKDDQEFLVKNRIEIVSPVKIKKKRNLQNELATLYKQKPNENFFFFIPKEWFYYRLQDTVGKSRFSRGWKRWQMRQFGEEPSIFDPERAEGTERAMQFYLQNKGYFKAKVESFTEYQDRRKNQKVVVTYRVEPRQRYLISDVSFSSSDTTIDRLLQEIKPNTVLEPGSPVDVSL
;
A
#
# COMPACT_ATOMS: atom_id res chain seq x y z
N MET A 1 34.86 14.04 31.04
CA MET A 1 35.64 13.23 30.08
C MET A 1 35.47 11.77 30.44
N GLN A 2 34.66 11.00 29.69
CA GLN A 2 34.56 9.55 29.86
C GLN A 2 35.82 8.92 29.26
N SER A 3 36.61 8.24 30.09
CA SER A 3 37.80 7.51 29.64
C SER A 3 37.37 6.37 28.71
N PRO A 4 38.10 6.15 27.59
CA PRO A 4 37.74 5.10 26.64
C PRO A 4 37.96 3.71 27.26
N LEU A 5 36.99 2.82 27.07
CA LEU A 5 37.05 1.44 27.54
C LEU A 5 38.29 0.72 26.96
N PRO A 6 38.96 -0.16 27.74
CA PRO A 6 40.16 -0.85 27.29
C PRO A 6 39.87 -1.74 26.07
N PRO A 7 40.81 -1.86 25.13
CA PRO A 7 40.57 -2.43 23.80
C PRO A 7 40.11 -3.90 23.84
N LYS A 8 40.54 -4.68 24.83
CA LYS A 8 40.08 -6.07 25.03
C LYS A 8 38.61 -6.15 25.41
N ILE A 9 38.13 -5.26 26.28
CA ILE A 9 36.72 -5.20 26.70
C ILE A 9 35.85 -4.70 25.54
N ARG A 10 36.32 -3.69 24.81
CA ARG A 10 35.65 -3.19 23.60
C ARG A 10 35.47 -4.28 22.55
N ASN A 11 36.53 -5.04 22.26
CA ASN A 11 36.49 -6.11 21.26
C ASN A 11 35.59 -7.28 21.71
N PHE A 12 35.57 -7.61 23.01
CA PHE A 12 34.65 -8.60 23.57
C PHE A 12 33.19 -8.17 23.46
N LEU A 13 32.90 -6.89 23.71
CA LEU A 13 31.56 -6.32 23.55
C LEU A 13 31.10 -6.35 22.07
N TRP A 14 31.99 -6.03 21.13
CA TRP A 14 31.71 -6.16 19.69
C TRP A 14 31.46 -7.62 19.27
N LEU A 15 32.22 -8.57 19.81
CA LEU A 15 32.01 -10.01 19.59
C LEU A 15 30.66 -10.48 20.16
N LEU A 16 30.27 -10.01 21.35
CA LEU A 16 29.00 -10.35 21.99
C LEU A 16 27.80 -9.78 21.22
N VAL A 17 27.92 -8.54 20.72
CA VAL A 17 26.92 -7.93 19.83
C VAL A 17 26.82 -8.66 18.49
N ALA A 18 27.95 -9.09 17.91
CA ALA A 18 27.98 -9.88 16.68
C ALA A 18 27.33 -11.27 16.87
N LEU A 19 27.52 -11.92 18.03
CA LEU A 19 26.90 -13.20 18.36
C LEU A 19 25.38 -13.10 18.58
N LEU A 20 24.90 -11.96 19.10
CA LEU A 20 23.47 -11.70 19.29
C LEU A 20 22.77 -11.26 17.99
N ALA A 21 23.51 -10.89 16.95
CA ALA A 21 22.96 -10.47 15.67
C ALA A 21 22.53 -11.65 14.75
N THR A 22 22.96 -12.88 15.05
CA THR A 22 22.62 -14.06 14.24
C THR A 22 21.31 -14.70 14.72
N GLY A 23 20.13 -14.22 14.29
CA GLY A 23 18.92 -14.99 14.65
C GLY A 23 17.52 -14.44 14.39
N CYS A 24 17.32 -13.30 13.72
CA CYS A 24 15.96 -12.87 13.37
C CYS A 24 15.51 -13.44 12.02
N SER A 25 15.19 -14.74 11.97
CA SER A 25 14.50 -15.35 10.83
C SER A 25 12.99 -15.36 11.07
N THR A 26 12.28 -14.35 10.57
CA THR A 26 10.82 -14.20 10.73
C THR A 26 10.01 -15.19 9.90
N THR A 27 10.61 -15.70 8.83
CA THR A 27 9.93 -16.56 7.88
C THR A 27 9.79 -18.01 8.34
N LYS A 28 10.37 -18.36 9.50
CA LYS A 28 10.23 -19.70 10.11
C LYS A 28 8.77 -19.99 10.52
N PHE A 29 7.96 -18.95 10.70
CA PHE A 29 6.57 -19.07 11.16
C PHE A 29 5.54 -19.11 10.03
N LEU A 30 5.98 -18.94 8.78
CA LEU A 30 5.13 -19.12 7.60
C LEU A 30 5.01 -20.60 7.26
N LYS A 31 3.86 -20.97 6.71
CA LYS A 31 3.75 -22.22 5.95
C LYS A 31 4.55 -22.12 4.65
N ASP A 32 4.89 -23.26 4.06
CA ASP A 32 5.72 -23.32 2.84
C ASP A 32 5.08 -22.61 1.63
N ASP A 33 3.76 -22.46 1.62
CA ASP A 33 2.96 -21.82 0.57
C ASP A 33 2.62 -20.35 0.86
N GLN A 34 3.04 -19.81 2.01
CA GLN A 34 2.70 -18.46 2.42
C GLN A 34 3.85 -17.47 2.19
N GLU A 35 3.48 -16.26 1.80
CA GLU A 35 4.42 -15.19 1.50
C GLU A 35 3.97 -13.92 2.23
N PHE A 36 4.91 -13.20 2.86
CA PHE A 36 4.58 -11.90 3.45
C PHE A 36 4.52 -10.82 2.37
N LEU A 37 3.46 -10.02 2.38
CA LEU A 37 3.43 -8.75 1.67
C LEU A 37 4.28 -7.72 2.43
N VAL A 38 5.44 -7.37 1.87
CA VAL A 38 6.37 -6.43 2.51
C VAL A 38 6.17 -5.00 2.02
N LYS A 39 5.73 -4.83 0.77
CA LYS A 39 5.58 -3.49 0.16
C LYS A 39 4.60 -3.50 -1.01
N ASN A 40 3.81 -2.43 -1.12
CA ASN A 40 3.16 -2.05 -2.36
C ASN A 40 3.89 -0.85 -2.99
N ARG A 41 4.03 -0.85 -4.31
CA ARG A 41 4.67 0.22 -5.08
C ARG A 41 3.76 0.61 -6.25
N ILE A 42 3.62 1.91 -6.52
CA ILE A 42 2.95 2.42 -7.72
C ILE A 42 3.99 3.08 -8.62
N GLU A 43 4.13 2.54 -9.83
CA GLU A 43 5.02 3.07 -10.85
C GLU A 43 4.20 3.66 -11.99
N ILE A 44 4.11 4.99 -12.03
CA ILE A 44 3.41 5.67 -13.13
C ILE A 44 4.37 5.84 -14.31
N VAL A 45 4.08 5.13 -15.39
CA VAL A 45 4.76 5.14 -16.68
C VAL A 45 3.91 5.95 -17.65
N SER A 46 4.44 7.08 -18.12
CA SER A 46 3.74 7.94 -19.08
C SER A 46 4.75 8.66 -19.96
N PRO A 47 4.54 8.69 -21.29
CA PRO A 47 5.37 9.49 -22.20
C PRO A 47 5.12 10.99 -22.02
N VAL A 48 3.95 11.37 -21.52
CA VAL A 48 3.55 12.77 -21.28
C VAL A 48 3.71 13.11 -19.80
N LYS A 49 4.19 14.34 -19.51
CA LYS A 49 4.31 14.85 -18.14
C LYS A 49 2.92 15.00 -17.50
N ILE A 50 2.69 14.25 -16.44
CA ILE A 50 1.45 14.33 -15.66
C ILE A 50 1.57 15.44 -14.62
N LYS A 51 0.68 16.44 -14.68
CA LYS A 51 0.55 17.47 -13.65
C LYS A 51 0.17 16.82 -12.32
N LYS A 52 0.82 17.20 -11.22
CA LYS A 52 0.59 16.65 -9.86
C LYS A 52 0.70 15.11 -9.78
N LYS A 53 1.70 14.50 -10.44
CA LYS A 53 1.98 13.05 -10.39
C LYS A 53 1.94 12.45 -8.98
N ARG A 54 2.44 13.16 -7.97
CA ARG A 54 2.43 12.70 -6.57
C ARG A 54 1.01 12.56 -6.00
N ASN A 55 0.12 13.51 -6.30
CA ASN A 55 -1.27 13.44 -5.83
C ASN A 55 -1.98 12.23 -6.44
N LEU A 56 -1.77 12.00 -7.74
CA LEU A 56 -2.30 10.81 -8.41
C LEU A 56 -1.77 9.52 -7.78
N GLN A 57 -0.48 9.44 -7.45
CA GLN A 57 0.06 8.28 -6.73
C GLN A 57 -0.60 8.08 -5.36
N ASN A 58 -0.87 9.16 -4.63
CA ASN A 58 -1.49 9.09 -3.31
C ASN A 58 -2.95 8.64 -3.42
N GLU A 59 -3.72 9.20 -4.35
CA GLU A 59 -5.09 8.79 -4.65
C GLU A 59 -5.14 7.30 -5.00
N LEU A 60 -4.28 6.83 -5.90
CA LEU A 60 -4.22 5.41 -6.26
C LEU A 60 -3.82 4.52 -5.07
N ALA A 61 -2.90 4.98 -4.20
CA ALA A 61 -2.48 4.23 -3.00
C ALA A 61 -3.62 4.05 -1.99
N THR A 62 -4.67 4.87 -2.03
CA THR A 62 -5.88 4.65 -1.21
C THR A 62 -6.67 3.41 -1.63
N LEU A 63 -6.48 2.96 -2.87
CA LEU A 63 -7.23 1.85 -3.48
C LEU A 63 -6.62 0.47 -3.20
N TYR A 64 -5.49 0.41 -2.47
CA TYR A 64 -4.89 -0.85 -2.05
C TYR A 64 -5.89 -1.70 -1.24
N LYS A 65 -6.25 -2.87 -1.78
CA LYS A 65 -7.10 -3.85 -1.06
C LYS A 65 -6.35 -4.66 0.00
N GLN A 66 -5.04 -4.67 -0.08
CA GLN A 66 -4.14 -5.22 0.93
C GLN A 66 -2.98 -4.27 1.15
N LYS A 67 -2.56 -4.07 2.40
CA LYS A 67 -1.44 -3.20 2.75
C LYS A 67 -0.45 -3.98 3.62
N PRO A 68 0.87 -3.81 3.40
CA PRO A 68 1.85 -4.35 4.32
C PRO A 68 1.66 -3.69 5.68
N ASN A 69 1.76 -4.41 6.79
CA ASN A 69 1.71 -3.74 8.08
C ASN A 69 2.97 -2.92 8.31
N GLU A 70 2.82 -1.87 9.10
CA GLU A 70 3.89 -0.92 9.39
C GLU A 70 4.90 -1.53 10.37
N ASN A 71 6.17 -1.13 10.24
CA ASN A 71 7.18 -1.56 11.20
C ASN A 71 6.96 -0.84 12.52
N PHE A 72 6.70 -1.60 13.58
CA PHE A 72 6.55 -1.05 14.92
C PHE A 72 7.88 -0.50 15.50
N PHE A 73 9.02 -1.12 15.17
CA PHE A 73 10.34 -0.73 15.67
C PHE A 73 11.43 -0.90 14.60
N PHE A 74 12.36 0.05 14.49
CA PHE A 74 13.25 0.19 13.32
C PHE A 74 14.14 -1.04 13.05
N PHE A 75 14.52 -1.80 14.08
CA PHE A 75 15.46 -2.94 13.95
C PHE A 75 14.82 -4.32 14.18
N ILE A 76 13.56 -4.38 14.66
CA ILE A 76 12.89 -5.64 14.98
C ILE A 76 11.76 -5.84 13.97
N PRO A 77 11.87 -6.84 13.07
CA PRO A 77 10.79 -7.13 12.15
C PRO A 77 9.53 -7.52 12.92
N LYS A 78 8.42 -6.86 12.62
CA LYS A 78 7.13 -7.05 13.33
C LYS A 78 6.66 -8.50 13.31
N GLU A 79 6.95 -9.23 12.23
CA GLU A 79 6.48 -10.60 12.04
C GLU A 79 7.11 -11.52 13.09
N TRP A 80 8.39 -11.29 13.40
CA TRP A 80 9.08 -11.99 14.48
C TRP A 80 8.41 -11.72 15.83
N PHE A 81 8.06 -10.46 16.08
CA PHE A 81 7.46 -10.03 17.33
C PHE A 81 6.07 -10.64 17.54
N TYR A 82 5.23 -10.64 16.51
CA TYR A 82 3.91 -11.26 16.52
C TYR A 82 3.99 -12.74 16.90
N TYR A 83 4.75 -13.54 16.14
CA TYR A 83 4.80 -14.99 16.37
C TYR A 83 5.48 -15.35 17.70
N ARG A 84 6.50 -14.59 18.12
CA ARG A 84 7.16 -14.80 19.41
C ARG A 84 6.22 -14.48 20.58
N LEU A 85 5.42 -13.43 20.48
CA LEU A 85 4.44 -13.13 21.51
C LEU A 85 3.29 -14.14 21.51
N GLN A 86 2.77 -14.55 20.34
CA GLN A 86 1.72 -15.54 20.22
C GLN A 86 2.07 -16.84 20.96
N ASP A 87 3.28 -17.36 20.78
CA ASP A 87 3.74 -18.57 21.46
C ASP A 87 3.89 -18.40 22.99
N THR A 88 3.96 -17.18 23.51
CA THR A 88 4.18 -16.92 24.95
C THR A 88 2.94 -16.44 25.71
N VAL A 89 1.86 -16.08 24.99
CA VAL A 89 0.58 -15.65 25.55
C VAL A 89 -0.17 -16.87 26.07
N GLY A 90 -0.19 -17.03 27.40
CA GLY A 90 -0.89 -18.13 28.07
C GLY A 90 0.00 -19.05 28.91
N LYS A 91 1.32 -19.10 28.62
CA LYS A 91 2.28 -19.99 29.30
C LYS A 91 2.65 -19.59 30.74
N SER A 92 2.35 -18.36 31.18
CA SER A 92 2.64 -17.90 32.56
C SER A 92 1.47 -17.13 33.16
N ARG A 93 1.11 -17.46 34.42
CA ARG A 93 0.04 -16.80 35.18
C ARG A 93 0.42 -15.39 35.62
N PHE A 94 1.69 -15.16 35.97
CA PHE A 94 2.21 -13.88 36.47
C PHE A 94 2.37 -12.82 35.38
N SER A 95 2.77 -13.20 34.16
CA SER A 95 3.00 -12.24 33.06
C SER A 95 1.79 -12.04 32.14
N ARG A 96 0.62 -12.61 32.49
CA ARG A 96 -0.51 -12.74 31.57
C ARG A 96 -1.15 -11.40 31.19
N GLY A 97 -1.19 -10.45 32.11
CA GLY A 97 -1.71 -9.10 31.86
C GLY A 97 -0.80 -8.31 30.93
N TRP A 98 0.48 -8.21 31.30
CA TRP A 98 1.51 -7.50 30.52
C TRP A 98 1.69 -8.05 29.10
N LYS A 99 1.67 -9.37 28.92
CA LYS A 99 1.77 -9.99 27.57
C LYS A 99 0.52 -9.77 26.71
N ARG A 100 -0.68 -9.77 27.32
CA ARG A 100 -1.92 -9.45 26.60
C ARG A 100 -1.98 -7.98 26.21
N TRP A 101 -1.49 -7.08 27.05
CA TRP A 101 -1.31 -5.68 26.69
C TRP A 101 -0.35 -5.53 25.49
N GLN A 102 0.83 -6.15 25.53
CA GLN A 102 1.78 -6.13 24.40
C GLN A 102 1.18 -6.67 23.10
N MET A 103 0.46 -7.80 23.13
CA MET A 103 -0.22 -8.31 21.93
C MET A 103 -1.29 -7.35 21.41
N ARG A 104 -2.05 -6.70 22.30
CA ARG A 104 -3.05 -5.72 21.88
C ARG A 104 -2.42 -4.45 21.29
N GLN A 105 -1.27 -4.05 21.77
CA GLN A 105 -0.60 -2.84 21.30
C GLN A 105 0.24 -3.07 20.05
N PHE A 106 0.84 -4.25 19.91
CA PHE A 106 1.95 -4.49 18.97
C PHE A 106 1.85 -5.83 18.22
N GLY A 107 0.84 -6.65 18.52
CA GLY A 107 0.62 -7.97 17.93
C GLY A 107 -0.28 -7.91 16.70
N GLU A 108 0.11 -7.12 15.70
CA GLU A 108 -0.56 -7.14 14.40
C GLU A 108 -0.18 -8.39 13.60
N GLU A 109 -1.18 -9.11 13.11
CA GLU A 109 -0.99 -10.29 12.29
C GLU A 109 -0.28 -9.89 10.98
N PRO A 110 0.84 -10.54 10.60
CA PRO A 110 1.54 -10.22 9.37
C PRO A 110 0.65 -10.26 8.13
N SER A 111 0.74 -9.26 7.27
CA SER A 111 0.04 -9.29 5.98
C SER A 111 0.59 -10.42 5.11
N ILE A 112 -0.22 -11.46 4.94
CA ILE A 112 0.01 -12.51 3.96
C ILE A 112 -0.40 -11.97 2.59
N PHE A 113 0.45 -12.21 1.60
CA PHE A 113 0.18 -11.82 0.22
C PHE A 113 -0.96 -12.65 -0.34
N ASP A 114 -1.96 -11.96 -0.88
CA ASP A 114 -3.10 -12.53 -1.59
C ASP A 114 -3.08 -12.01 -3.05
N PRO A 115 -2.93 -12.90 -4.05
CA PRO A 115 -2.89 -12.49 -5.46
C PRO A 115 -4.24 -11.94 -5.94
N GLU A 116 -5.38 -12.43 -5.44
CA GLU A 116 -6.71 -11.94 -5.83
C GLU A 116 -6.94 -10.52 -5.34
N ARG A 117 -6.42 -10.17 -4.16
CA ARG A 117 -6.45 -8.79 -3.64
C ARG A 117 -5.54 -7.86 -4.43
N ALA A 118 -4.40 -8.34 -4.91
CA ALA A 118 -3.53 -7.58 -5.79
C ALA A 118 -4.22 -7.30 -7.12
N GLU A 119 -4.79 -8.31 -7.76
CA GLU A 119 -5.56 -8.14 -9.00
C GLU A 119 -6.79 -7.22 -8.79
N GLY A 120 -7.47 -7.37 -7.65
CA GLY A 120 -8.58 -6.50 -7.29
C GLY A 120 -8.16 -5.03 -7.10
N THR A 121 -6.92 -4.78 -6.65
CA THR A 121 -6.34 -3.43 -6.55
C THR A 121 -6.01 -2.88 -7.94
N GLU A 122 -5.43 -3.70 -8.81
CA GLU A 122 -5.16 -3.35 -10.21
C GLU A 122 -6.43 -2.88 -10.93
N ARG A 123 -7.48 -3.69 -10.87
CA ARG A 123 -8.80 -3.37 -11.46
C ARG A 123 -9.38 -2.08 -10.86
N ALA A 124 -9.27 -1.89 -9.54
CA ALA A 124 -9.78 -0.69 -8.87
C ALA A 124 -9.03 0.58 -9.32
N MET A 125 -7.70 0.52 -9.44
CA MET A 125 -6.89 1.63 -9.94
C MET A 125 -7.22 1.95 -11.40
N GLN A 126 -7.37 0.94 -12.25
CA GLN A 126 -7.74 1.15 -13.65
C GLN A 126 -9.12 1.81 -13.77
N PHE A 127 -10.11 1.30 -13.05
CA PHE A 127 -11.47 1.86 -13.02
C PHE A 127 -11.49 3.30 -12.50
N TYR A 128 -10.75 3.58 -11.43
CA TYR A 128 -10.61 4.93 -10.90
C TYR A 128 -10.06 5.91 -11.94
N LEU A 129 -9.00 5.51 -12.65
CA LEU A 129 -8.39 6.34 -13.71
C LEU A 129 -9.37 6.59 -14.86
N GLN A 130 -10.09 5.56 -15.30
CA GLN A 130 -11.10 5.69 -16.35
C GLN A 130 -12.20 6.68 -15.94
N ASN A 131 -12.67 6.62 -14.69
CA ASN A 131 -13.65 7.56 -14.16
C ASN A 131 -13.09 8.98 -13.97
N LYS A 132 -11.78 9.15 -13.90
CA LYS A 132 -11.09 10.45 -13.87
C LYS A 132 -10.70 10.95 -15.28
N GLY A 133 -11.27 10.37 -16.33
CA GLY A 133 -11.09 10.80 -17.71
C GLY A 133 -9.86 10.20 -18.39
N TYR A 134 -9.17 9.23 -17.78
CA TYR A 134 -8.10 8.46 -18.42
C TYR A 134 -8.67 7.18 -19.03
N PHE A 135 -9.55 7.31 -20.02
CA PHE A 135 -10.32 6.17 -20.54
C PHE A 135 -9.47 5.01 -21.10
N LYS A 136 -8.27 5.32 -21.59
CA LYS A 136 -7.32 4.33 -22.12
C LYS A 136 -6.28 3.88 -21.07
N ALA A 137 -6.51 4.18 -19.79
CA ALA A 137 -5.59 3.77 -18.74
C ALA A 137 -5.45 2.25 -18.68
N LYS A 138 -4.22 1.79 -18.46
CA LYS A 138 -3.89 0.39 -18.19
C LYS A 138 -3.15 0.29 -16.86
N VAL A 139 -3.51 -0.68 -16.04
CA VAL A 139 -2.76 -1.00 -14.82
C VAL A 139 -2.42 -2.47 -14.85
N GLU A 140 -1.18 -2.80 -14.50
CA GLU A 140 -0.70 -4.18 -14.40
C GLU A 140 0.05 -4.35 -13.08
N SER A 141 -0.19 -5.45 -12.39
CA SER A 141 0.49 -5.81 -11.15
C SER A 141 1.57 -6.86 -11.39
N PHE A 142 2.72 -6.68 -10.75
CA PHE A 142 3.86 -7.60 -10.80
C PHE A 142 4.35 -7.87 -9.38
N THR A 143 4.76 -9.12 -9.12
CA THR A 143 5.36 -9.52 -7.85
C THR A 143 6.87 -9.66 -7.97
N GLU A 144 7.58 -9.09 -7.01
CA GLU A 144 9.04 -9.18 -6.87
C GLU A 144 9.39 -9.82 -5.52
N TYR A 145 10.20 -10.88 -5.56
CA TYR A 145 10.65 -11.57 -4.36
C TYR A 145 11.94 -10.96 -3.81
N GLN A 146 11.92 -10.53 -2.55
CA GLN A 146 13.12 -9.95 -1.90
C GLN A 146 14.17 -11.01 -1.54
N ASP A 147 13.74 -12.21 -1.15
CA ASP A 147 14.63 -13.32 -0.82
C ASP A 147 14.51 -14.41 -1.88
N ARG A 148 15.43 -14.39 -2.86
CA ARG A 148 15.45 -15.37 -3.96
C ARG A 148 15.67 -16.82 -3.50
N ARG A 149 16.11 -17.05 -2.26
CA ARG A 149 16.36 -18.42 -1.76
C ARG A 149 15.12 -19.05 -1.12
N LYS A 150 14.19 -18.24 -0.62
CA LYS A 150 13.00 -18.73 0.11
C LYS A 150 11.67 -18.24 -0.44
N ASN A 151 11.65 -17.19 -1.29
CA ASN A 151 10.45 -16.59 -1.88
C ASN A 151 9.34 -16.17 -0.88
N GLN A 152 9.64 -16.09 0.41
CA GLN A 152 8.66 -15.84 1.48
C GLN A 152 8.31 -14.35 1.68
N LYS A 153 8.79 -13.46 0.82
CA LYS A 153 8.66 -12.00 0.96
C LYS A 153 8.43 -11.33 -0.39
N VAL A 154 7.26 -10.74 -0.56
CA VAL A 154 6.77 -10.17 -1.82
C VAL A 154 6.62 -8.66 -1.76
N VAL A 155 7.12 -8.01 -2.81
CA VAL A 155 6.79 -6.63 -3.15
C VAL A 155 5.85 -6.67 -4.35
N VAL A 156 4.70 -6.01 -4.24
CA VAL A 156 3.77 -5.85 -5.36
C VAL A 156 3.99 -4.48 -5.99
N THR A 157 4.33 -4.47 -7.27
CA THR A 157 4.50 -3.26 -8.07
C THR A 157 3.32 -3.14 -9.04
N TYR A 158 2.52 -2.09 -8.88
CA TYR A 158 1.46 -1.69 -9.80
C TYR A 158 2.03 -0.71 -10.82
N ARG A 159 2.25 -1.19 -12.04
CA ARG A 159 2.63 -0.35 -13.18
C ARG A 159 1.36 0.29 -13.73
N VAL A 160 1.32 1.61 -13.67
CA VAL A 160 0.18 2.41 -14.07
C VAL A 160 0.55 3.18 -15.33
N GLU A 161 -0.18 2.96 -16.41
CA GLU A 161 -0.11 3.71 -17.65
C GLU A 161 -1.39 4.53 -17.83
N PRO A 162 -1.46 5.79 -17.36
CA PRO A 162 -2.68 6.58 -17.44
C PRO A 162 -3.08 6.94 -18.88
N ARG A 163 -2.12 7.00 -19.81
CA ARG A 163 -2.32 7.56 -21.17
C ARG A 163 -2.85 9.00 -21.11
N GLN A 164 -3.54 9.44 -22.17
CA GLN A 164 -4.08 10.79 -22.26
C GLN A 164 -5.34 10.95 -21.41
N ARG A 165 -5.42 12.08 -20.69
CA ARG A 165 -6.62 12.51 -19.98
C ARG A 165 -7.52 13.29 -20.92
N TYR A 166 -8.79 12.91 -20.97
CA TYR A 166 -9.82 13.57 -21.77
C TYR A 166 -10.44 14.72 -20.99
N LEU A 167 -10.77 15.79 -21.72
CA LEU A 167 -11.42 17.00 -21.20
C LEU A 167 -12.83 17.09 -21.79
N ILE A 168 -13.74 17.72 -21.06
CA ILE A 168 -15.08 18.05 -21.54
C ILE A 168 -14.94 19.08 -22.66
N SER A 169 -15.47 18.80 -23.85
CA SER A 169 -15.39 19.74 -24.98
C SER A 169 -16.53 20.76 -24.96
N ASP A 170 -17.76 20.28 -24.82
CA ASP A 170 -18.98 21.08 -24.79
C ASP A 170 -20.04 20.35 -23.96
N VAL A 171 -20.99 21.11 -23.41
CA VAL A 171 -22.10 20.59 -22.60
C VAL A 171 -23.42 21.12 -23.18
N SER A 172 -24.21 20.18 -23.71
CA SER A 172 -25.53 20.46 -24.26
C SER A 172 -26.60 19.66 -23.52
N PHE A 173 -27.67 20.32 -23.12
CA PHE A 173 -28.89 19.69 -22.60
C PHE A 173 -29.98 19.79 -23.66
N SER A 174 -30.71 18.69 -23.89
CA SER A 174 -31.80 18.64 -24.86
C SER A 174 -32.88 17.65 -24.42
N SER A 175 -34.14 18.01 -24.62
CA SER A 175 -35.29 17.13 -24.40
C SER A 175 -36.29 17.19 -25.56
N SER A 176 -36.95 16.07 -25.86
CA SER A 176 -38.05 16.03 -26.84
C SER A 176 -39.33 16.70 -26.31
N ASP A 177 -39.51 16.74 -25.00
CA ASP A 177 -40.58 17.49 -24.35
C ASP A 177 -40.17 18.96 -24.22
N THR A 178 -40.95 19.86 -24.81
CA THR A 178 -40.67 21.30 -24.84
C THR A 178 -40.69 21.95 -23.46
N THR A 179 -41.48 21.41 -22.53
CA THR A 179 -41.56 21.91 -21.15
C THR A 179 -40.28 21.55 -20.40
N ILE A 180 -39.83 20.30 -20.52
CA ILE A 180 -38.57 19.84 -19.93
C ILE A 180 -37.39 20.55 -20.57
N ASP A 181 -37.39 20.75 -21.88
CA ASP A 181 -36.28 21.42 -22.58
C ASP A 181 -36.08 22.86 -22.08
N ARG A 182 -37.17 23.62 -21.89
CA ARG A 182 -37.10 24.97 -21.29
C ARG A 182 -36.47 24.94 -19.89
N LEU A 183 -36.91 24.00 -19.04
CA LEU A 183 -36.32 23.85 -17.70
C LEU A 183 -34.83 23.49 -17.79
N LEU A 184 -34.44 22.64 -18.72
CA LEU A 184 -33.04 22.29 -18.96
C LEU A 184 -32.21 23.50 -19.40
N GLN A 185 -32.74 24.36 -20.28
CA GLN A 185 -32.04 25.59 -20.68
C GLN A 185 -31.93 26.60 -19.53
N GLU A 186 -32.93 26.68 -18.65
CA GLU A 186 -32.89 27.55 -17.46
C GLU A 186 -31.84 27.11 -16.43
N ILE A 187 -31.68 25.80 -16.22
CA ILE A 187 -30.68 25.29 -15.26
C ILE A 187 -29.27 25.15 -15.86
N LYS A 188 -29.14 25.15 -17.19
CA LYS A 188 -27.86 24.98 -17.89
C LYS A 188 -26.73 25.87 -17.34
N PRO A 189 -26.93 27.17 -17.03
CA PRO A 189 -25.87 28.02 -16.48
C PRO A 189 -25.35 27.57 -15.10
N ASN A 190 -26.13 26.78 -14.35
CA ASN A 190 -25.80 26.30 -13.01
C ASN A 190 -25.19 24.89 -13.02
N THR A 191 -24.82 24.36 -14.19
CA THR A 191 -24.20 23.03 -14.28
C THR A 191 -22.83 23.01 -13.62
N VAL A 192 -22.50 21.90 -12.95
CA VAL A 192 -21.16 21.61 -12.41
C VAL A 192 -20.19 21.18 -13.53
N LEU A 193 -20.73 20.86 -14.72
CA LEU A 193 -19.93 20.43 -15.87
C LEU A 193 -19.31 21.63 -16.58
N GLU A 194 -18.02 21.83 -16.39
CA GLU A 194 -17.29 22.93 -17.01
C GLU A 194 -16.56 22.46 -18.29
N PRO A 195 -16.85 23.03 -19.48
CA PRO A 195 -16.03 22.81 -20.67
C PRO A 195 -14.55 23.15 -20.42
N GLY A 196 -13.65 22.30 -20.91
CA GLY A 196 -12.21 22.38 -20.68
C GLY A 196 -11.74 21.74 -19.37
N SER A 197 -12.65 21.40 -18.45
CA SER A 197 -12.31 20.63 -17.26
C SER A 197 -12.10 19.15 -17.59
N PRO A 198 -11.33 18.39 -16.78
CA PRO A 198 -11.18 16.96 -17.00
C PRO A 198 -12.49 16.21 -16.77
N VAL A 199 -12.75 15.18 -17.58
CA VAL A 199 -13.88 14.30 -17.31
C VAL A 199 -13.70 13.63 -15.95
N ASP A 200 -14.75 13.66 -15.15
CA ASP A 200 -14.77 13.07 -13.82
C ASP A 200 -16.20 12.63 -13.48
N VAL A 201 -16.38 11.32 -13.26
CA VAL A 201 -17.71 10.73 -13.01
C VAL A 201 -18.25 11.11 -11.62
N SER A 202 -17.40 11.64 -10.72
CA SER A 202 -17.83 12.06 -9.38
C SER A 202 -18.27 13.53 -9.30
N LEU A 203 -18.43 14.24 -10.42
CA LEU A 203 -18.91 15.63 -10.48
C LEU A 203 -20.42 15.74 -10.28
#